data_AF-A0A1E4S4N5-F1
#
_entry.id   AF-A0A1E4S4N5-F1
#
_cell.length_a   1.000
_cell.length_b   1.000
_cell.length_c   1.000
_cell.angle_alpha   90.00
_cell.angle_beta   90.00
_cell.angle_gamma   90.00
#
_symmetry.space_group_name_H-M   'P 1'
#
loop_
_entity.id
_entity.type
_entity.pdbx_description
1 polymer ?
#
loop_
_entity_poly.entity_id
_entity_poly.type
_entity_poly.pdbx_seq_one_letter_code
_entity_poly.pdbx_strand_id
1 'polypeptide(L)'
;MIILEDNDSSVEVIHSSLQTPEKKYPRDECAILYKLILDTSPLEKLIESSVEHHLDKQDIPVDIDYELIIENQRGLTLFGFPLFAPKFFPWDPPQYVTPKNVQVHGLVLYPLPTEQWHWIWDKWHVTMLGDVDDQGWKYAWNFNSKAWRGRTFLGCVRRRVWMRLRERPSL
;
A
#
# COMPACT_ATOMS: atom_id res chain seq x y z
N MET A 1 19.55 -38.61 20.04
CA MET A 1 19.69 -37.72 18.87
C MET A 1 18.31 -37.70 18.23
N ILE A 2 17.48 -36.73 18.61
CA ILE A 2 16.14 -36.56 18.04
C ILE A 2 16.33 -35.63 16.86
N ILE A 3 16.09 -36.15 15.66
CA ILE A 3 16.03 -35.36 14.43
C ILE A 3 14.68 -34.64 14.47
N LEU A 4 14.70 -33.31 14.51
CA LEU A 4 13.56 -32.48 14.15
C LEU A 4 13.82 -32.04 12.71
N GLU A 5 13.30 -32.83 11.76
CA GLU A 5 13.16 -32.44 10.36
C GLU A 5 11.68 -32.05 10.12
N ASP A 6 11.54 -31.11 9.19
CA ASP A 6 10.34 -30.65 8.50
C ASP A 6 9.42 -29.67 9.22
N ASN A 7 9.78 -28.38 9.12
CA ASN A 7 8.81 -27.28 9.17
C ASN A 7 8.96 -26.25 8.04
N ASP A 8 9.66 -26.60 6.95
CA ASP A 8 9.97 -25.64 5.85
C ASP A 8 9.03 -25.80 4.63
N SER A 9 8.29 -26.91 4.53
CA SER A 9 7.46 -27.20 3.36
C SER A 9 6.12 -26.43 3.34
N SER A 10 5.62 -26.01 4.51
CA SER A 10 4.36 -25.25 4.60
C SER A 10 4.56 -23.77 4.25
N VAL A 11 5.74 -23.22 4.57
CA VAL A 11 6.09 -21.81 4.32
C VAL A 11 6.40 -21.59 2.83
N GLU A 12 7.09 -22.53 2.18
CA GLU A 12 7.37 -22.46 0.73
C GLU A 12 6.10 -22.46 -0.14
N VAL A 13 5.07 -23.23 0.23
CA VAL A 13 3.82 -23.31 -0.53
C VAL A 13 3.08 -21.96 -0.51
N ILE A 14 3.20 -21.17 0.56
CA ILE A 14 2.46 -19.91 0.75
C ILE A 14 3.16 -18.72 0.07
N HIS A 15 4.50 -18.74 -0.03
CA HIS A 15 5.23 -17.81 -0.89
C HIS A 15 4.84 -17.92 -2.38
N SER A 16 4.23 -19.04 -2.80
CA SER A 16 3.92 -19.27 -4.22
C SER A 16 2.79 -18.38 -4.77
N SER A 17 1.84 -17.93 -3.93
CA SER A 17 0.71 -17.10 -4.38
C SER A 17 0.98 -15.60 -4.29
N LEU A 18 1.83 -15.18 -3.35
CA LEU A 18 2.09 -13.76 -3.10
C LEU A 18 2.94 -13.18 -4.23
N GLN A 19 2.36 -12.25 -4.98
CA GLN A 19 3.11 -11.55 -6.02
C GLN A 19 4.02 -10.50 -5.40
N THR A 20 5.29 -10.50 -5.82
CA THR A 20 6.21 -9.42 -5.46
C THR A 20 5.64 -8.06 -5.91
N PRO A 21 5.89 -6.97 -5.17
CA PRO A 21 5.43 -5.64 -5.55
C PRO A 21 5.77 -5.25 -6.98
N GLU A 22 6.97 -5.58 -7.45
CA GLU A 22 7.37 -5.28 -8.82
C GLU A 22 6.58 -6.07 -9.87
N LYS A 23 6.23 -7.33 -9.58
CA LYS A 23 5.43 -8.17 -10.47
C LYS A 23 3.96 -7.72 -10.48
N LYS A 24 3.40 -7.40 -9.32
CA LYS A 24 1.99 -6.99 -9.18
C LYS A 24 1.74 -5.58 -9.73
N TYR A 25 2.69 -4.68 -9.47
CA TYR A 25 2.64 -3.29 -9.89
C TYR A 25 3.88 -2.97 -10.73
N PRO A 26 3.87 -3.28 -12.05
CA PRO A 26 4.96 -2.96 -12.96
C PRO A 26 5.24 -1.45 -13.01
N ARG A 27 6.51 -1.06 -13.14
CA ARG A 27 6.95 0.35 -13.03
C ARG A 27 6.42 1.25 -14.16
N ASP A 28 6.30 0.69 -15.35
CA ASP A 28 5.74 1.32 -16.54
C ASP A 28 4.25 1.64 -16.38
N GLU A 29 3.48 0.73 -15.79
CA GLU A 29 2.05 0.92 -15.52
C GLU A 29 1.79 1.77 -14.25
N CYS A 30 2.65 1.64 -13.24
CA CYS A 30 2.44 2.18 -11.89
C CYS A 30 3.39 3.34 -11.55
N ALA A 31 3.69 4.21 -12.52
CA ALA A 31 4.65 5.31 -12.35
C ALA A 31 4.35 6.24 -11.15
N ILE A 32 3.08 6.38 -10.76
CA ILE A 32 2.67 7.16 -9.58
C ILE A 32 3.21 6.53 -8.30
N LEU A 33 3.08 5.21 -8.16
CA LEU A 33 3.54 4.46 -6.99
C LEU A 33 5.06 4.57 -6.84
N TYR A 34 5.83 4.35 -7.92
CA TYR A 34 7.29 4.38 -7.86
C TYR A 34 7.88 5.78 -7.66
N LYS A 35 7.11 6.85 -7.93
CA LYS A 35 7.50 8.21 -7.51
C LYS A 35 7.41 8.39 -5.99
N LEU A 36 6.62 7.57 -5.31
CA LEU A 36 6.43 7.60 -3.85
C LEU A 36 7.32 6.56 -3.17
N ILE A 37 7.29 5.32 -3.63
CA ILE A 37 8.04 4.19 -3.05
C ILE A 37 9.12 3.83 -4.06
N LEU A 38 10.30 4.45 -3.89
CA LEU A 38 11.42 4.26 -4.81
C LEU A 38 12.03 2.85 -4.70
N ASP A 39 11.93 2.24 -3.52
CA ASP A 39 12.45 0.92 -3.15
C ASP A 39 11.32 0.09 -2.51
N THR A 40 11.07 -1.11 -3.06
CA THR A 40 10.02 -2.04 -2.61
C THR A 40 10.48 -2.97 -1.50
N SER A 41 11.79 -3.08 -1.23
CA SER A 41 12.33 -3.99 -0.21
C SER A 41 11.70 -3.82 1.18
N PRO A 42 11.44 -2.59 1.68
CA PRO A 42 10.80 -2.43 2.99
C PRO A 42 9.31 -2.77 2.97
N LEU A 43 8.66 -2.69 1.80
CA LEU A 43 7.27 -3.16 1.61
C LEU A 43 7.21 -4.68 1.66
N GLU A 44 8.13 -5.37 1.00
CA GLU A 44 8.22 -6.83 0.99
C GLU A 44 8.37 -7.37 2.41
N LYS A 45 9.33 -6.84 3.19
CA LYS A 45 9.52 -7.22 4.59
C LYS A 45 8.29 -6.97 5.47
N LEU A 46 7.57 -5.88 5.21
CA LEU A 46 6.34 -5.56 5.96
C LEU A 46 5.24 -6.57 5.64
N ILE A 47 5.12 -6.97 4.38
CA ILE A 47 4.13 -7.97 3.97
C ILE A 47 4.52 -9.33 4.55
N GLU A 48 5.77 -9.77 4.40
CA GLU A 48 6.28 -11.04 4.94
C GLU A 48 6.01 -11.18 6.43
N SER A 49 6.42 -10.19 7.23
CA SER A 49 6.18 -10.20 8.68
C SER A 49 4.69 -10.20 9.06
N SER A 50 3.85 -9.53 8.27
CA SER A 50 2.39 -9.52 8.48
C SER A 50 1.75 -10.86 8.12
N VAL A 51 2.28 -11.51 7.08
CA VAL A 51 1.87 -12.83 6.60
C VAL A 51 2.23 -13.90 7.63
N GLU A 52 3.49 -13.94 8.08
CA GLU A 52 3.97 -14.91 9.07
C GLU A 52 3.12 -14.92 10.34
N HIS A 53 2.84 -13.73 10.90
CA HIS A 53 2.03 -13.61 12.11
C HIS A 53 0.56 -14.03 11.92
N HIS A 54 0.04 -13.94 10.70
CA HIS A 54 -1.32 -14.38 10.39
C HIS A 54 -1.41 -15.89 10.18
N LEU A 55 -0.41 -16.46 9.51
CA LEU A 55 -0.34 -17.90 9.21
C LEU A 55 -0.15 -18.75 10.48
N ASP A 56 0.57 -18.25 11.48
CA ASP A 56 0.71 -18.92 12.79
C ASP A 56 -0.64 -19.26 13.46
N LYS A 57 -1.74 -18.61 13.03
CA LYS A 57 -3.08 -18.77 13.59
C LYS A 57 -4.01 -19.62 12.74
N GLN A 58 -3.60 -20.07 11.55
CA GLN A 58 -4.48 -20.72 10.57
C GLN A 58 -4.06 -22.17 10.31
N ASP A 59 -5.00 -23.10 10.45
CA ASP A 59 -4.79 -24.54 10.18
C ASP A 59 -5.03 -24.93 8.70
N ILE A 60 -5.55 -24.00 7.88
CA ILE A 60 -5.96 -24.23 6.49
C ILE A 60 -5.01 -23.48 5.55
N PRO A 61 -4.60 -24.07 4.42
CA PRO A 61 -3.82 -23.35 3.42
C PRO A 61 -4.63 -22.19 2.82
N VAL A 62 -4.04 -20.99 2.84
CA VAL A 62 -4.63 -19.76 2.32
C VAL A 62 -3.68 -19.04 1.37
N ASP A 63 -4.23 -18.47 0.31
CA ASP A 63 -3.53 -17.56 -0.58
C ASP A 63 -3.66 -16.14 -0.03
N ILE A 64 -2.54 -15.44 0.13
CA ILE A 64 -2.52 -14.06 0.62
C ILE A 64 -2.15 -13.11 -0.50
N ASP A 65 -2.80 -11.94 -0.51
CA ASP A 65 -2.53 -10.83 -1.41
C ASP A 65 -2.75 -9.49 -0.69
N TYR A 66 -2.24 -8.39 -1.24
CA TYR A 66 -2.35 -7.06 -0.64
C TYR A 66 -2.77 -6.02 -1.67
N GLU A 67 -3.56 -5.04 -1.27
CA GLU A 67 -3.97 -3.95 -2.14
C GLU A 67 -3.31 -2.63 -1.69
N LEU A 68 -2.87 -1.83 -2.67
CA LEU A 68 -2.35 -0.49 -2.43
C LEU A 68 -3.30 0.56 -2.99
N ILE A 69 -3.52 1.64 -2.25
CA ILE A 69 -4.29 2.81 -2.69
C ILE A 69 -3.51 4.07 -2.38
N ILE A 70 -3.50 4.99 -3.32
CA ILE A 70 -2.81 6.28 -3.20
C ILE A 70 -3.87 7.35 -2.95
N GLU A 71 -3.75 8.03 -1.82
CA GLU A 71 -4.54 9.20 -1.48
C GLU A 71 -3.82 10.48 -1.96
N ASN A 72 -4.55 11.37 -2.63
CA ASN A 72 -4.10 12.66 -3.15
C ASN A 72 -4.83 13.78 -2.41
N GLN A 73 -4.10 14.82 -2.00
CA GLN A 73 -4.68 16.06 -1.50
C GLN A 73 -3.90 17.27 -1.97
N ARG A 74 -4.57 18.42 -2.09
CA ARG A 74 -3.97 19.72 -2.42
C ARG A 74 -4.28 20.73 -1.33
N GLY A 75 -3.33 21.61 -1.04
CA GLY A 75 -3.44 22.53 0.07
C GLY A 75 -2.18 23.34 0.32
N LEU A 76 -2.06 23.88 1.52
CA LEU A 76 -0.87 24.56 1.98
C LEU A 76 -0.76 24.47 3.50
N THR A 77 0.48 24.56 3.97
CA THR A 77 0.78 24.63 5.41
C THR A 77 0.88 26.10 5.81
N LEU A 78 -0.07 26.59 6.60
CA LEU A 78 -0.09 27.97 7.10
C LEU A 78 0.20 27.98 8.59
N PHE A 79 1.27 28.68 9.00
CA PHE A 79 1.68 28.79 10.41
C PHE A 79 1.82 27.43 11.13
N GLY A 80 2.25 26.39 10.39
CA GLY A 80 2.37 25.02 10.91
C GLY A 80 1.10 24.18 10.82
N PHE A 81 -0.05 24.75 10.45
CA PHE A 81 -1.30 24.01 10.26
C PHE A 81 -1.43 23.48 8.83
N PRO A 82 -1.56 22.17 8.62
CA PRO A 82 -1.72 21.59 7.29
C PRO A 82 -3.17 21.73 6.81
N LEU A 83 -3.44 22.70 5.94
CA LEU A 83 -4.75 22.93 5.34
C LEU A 83 -4.82 22.25 3.97
N PHE A 84 -5.19 20.97 3.96
CA PHE A 84 -5.29 20.17 2.75
C PHE A 84 -6.70 19.64 2.54
N ALA A 85 -7.14 19.68 1.29
CA ALA A 85 -8.43 19.20 0.84
C ALA A 85 -8.25 18.09 -0.21
N PRO A 86 -9.20 17.15 -0.30
CA PRO A 86 -9.16 16.07 -1.29
C PRO A 86 -9.27 16.58 -2.73
N LYS A 87 -9.97 17.70 -2.93
CA LYS A 87 -10.12 18.35 -4.23
C LYS A 87 -10.18 19.85 -4.01
N PHE A 88 -9.21 20.57 -4.57
CA PHE A 88 -9.18 22.03 -4.50
C PHE A 88 -9.49 22.66 -5.87
N PHE A 89 -9.04 22.01 -6.96
CA PHE A 89 -9.34 22.42 -8.33
C PHE A 89 -10.02 21.31 -9.15
N PRO A 90 -10.77 21.66 -10.22
CA PRO A 90 -11.40 20.66 -11.09
C PRO A 90 -10.43 19.67 -11.76
N TRP A 91 -9.21 20.12 -12.08
CA TRP A 91 -8.14 19.32 -12.72
C TRP A 91 -7.24 18.59 -11.70
N ASP A 92 -7.59 18.61 -10.42
CA ASP A 92 -6.91 17.77 -9.45
C ASP A 92 -7.21 16.29 -9.73
N PRO A 93 -6.23 15.39 -9.52
CA PRO A 93 -6.49 13.97 -9.58
C PRO A 93 -7.54 13.57 -8.53
N PRO A 94 -8.23 12.44 -8.71
CA PRO A 94 -9.15 11.92 -7.71
C PRO A 94 -8.47 11.74 -6.35
N GLN A 95 -9.25 11.91 -5.27
CA GLN A 95 -8.75 11.76 -3.89
C GLN A 95 -8.10 10.40 -3.68
N TYR A 96 -8.70 9.31 -4.17
CA TYR A 96 -8.13 7.97 -4.07
C TYR A 96 -7.94 7.40 -5.46
N VAL A 97 -6.76 6.84 -5.72
CA VAL A 97 -6.42 6.17 -6.96
C VAL A 97 -5.65 4.88 -6.69
N THR A 98 -5.82 3.87 -7.54
CA THR A 98 -4.94 2.69 -7.53
C THR A 98 -3.56 3.08 -8.08
N PRO A 99 -2.51 2.26 -7.85
CA PRO A 99 -1.19 2.43 -8.48
C PRO A 99 -1.25 2.57 -10.00
N LYS A 100 -2.23 1.92 -10.65
CA LYS A 100 -2.53 2.00 -12.08
C LYS A 100 -3.35 3.23 -12.48
N ASN A 101 -3.47 4.21 -11.59
CA ASN A 101 -4.18 5.47 -11.79
C ASN A 101 -5.70 5.34 -12.07
N VAL A 102 -6.34 4.30 -11.52
CA VAL A 102 -7.80 4.13 -11.60
C VAL A 102 -8.44 4.80 -10.38
N GLN A 103 -9.49 5.59 -10.61
CA GLN A 103 -10.21 6.28 -9.54
C GLN A 103 -10.91 5.30 -8.59
N VAL A 104 -10.82 5.61 -7.28
CA VAL A 104 -11.56 4.94 -6.22
C VAL A 104 -12.43 5.96 -5.48
N HIS A 105 -13.70 5.63 -5.25
CA HIS A 105 -14.64 6.56 -4.61
C HIS A 105 -14.45 6.67 -3.10
N GLY A 106 -13.92 5.62 -2.45
CA GLY A 106 -13.58 5.65 -1.04
C GLY A 106 -12.97 4.34 -0.56
N LEU A 107 -12.24 4.41 0.55
CA LEU A 107 -11.55 3.24 1.13
C LEU A 107 -12.51 2.24 1.79
N VAL A 108 -13.63 2.72 2.35
CA VAL A 108 -14.59 1.90 3.11
C VAL A 108 -15.32 0.91 2.19
N LEU A 109 -15.70 1.35 1.00
CA LEU A 109 -16.47 0.57 0.03
C LEU A 109 -15.58 -0.02 -1.08
N TYR A 110 -14.28 -0.18 -0.81
CA TYR A 110 -13.37 -0.73 -1.82
C TYR A 110 -13.72 -2.19 -2.12
N PRO A 111 -14.00 -2.56 -3.38
CA PRO A 111 -14.47 -3.89 -3.73
C PRO A 111 -13.34 -4.92 -3.65
N LEU A 112 -13.70 -6.14 -3.29
CA LEU A 112 -12.82 -7.30 -3.43
C LEU A 112 -12.91 -7.85 -4.86
N PRO A 113 -11.83 -8.46 -5.41
CA PRO A 113 -11.83 -8.95 -6.79
C PRO A 113 -12.86 -10.05 -7.06
N THR A 114 -13.05 -10.94 -6.09
CA THR A 114 -14.04 -12.03 -6.11
C THR A 114 -14.59 -12.27 -4.71
N GLU A 115 -15.72 -12.97 -4.60
CA GLU A 115 -16.40 -13.28 -3.34
C GLU A 115 -15.61 -14.24 -2.42
N GLN A 116 -14.57 -14.90 -2.95
CA GLN A 116 -13.72 -15.81 -2.19
C GLN A 116 -12.67 -15.07 -1.34
N TRP A 117 -12.39 -13.81 -1.69
CA TRP A 117 -11.44 -13.01 -0.94
C TRP A 117 -12.06 -12.43 0.32
N HIS A 118 -11.28 -12.36 1.38
CA HIS A 118 -11.64 -11.76 2.65
C HIS A 118 -10.50 -10.85 3.12
N TRP A 119 -10.83 -9.75 3.79
CA TRP A 119 -9.79 -8.87 4.34
C TRP A 119 -9.19 -9.50 5.59
N ILE A 120 -7.87 -9.65 5.63
CA ILE A 120 -7.13 -10.04 6.83
C ILE A 120 -7.13 -8.87 7.82
N TRP A 121 -6.90 -7.66 7.31
CA TRP A 121 -6.91 -6.45 8.12
C TRP A 121 -8.30 -5.81 8.14
N ASP A 122 -8.81 -5.54 9.35
CA ASP A 122 -10.09 -4.86 9.54
C ASP A 122 -10.16 -3.47 8.90
N LYS A 123 -9.00 -2.81 8.79
CA LYS A 123 -8.87 -1.43 8.29
C LYS A 123 -7.69 -1.31 7.32
N TRP A 124 -7.75 -0.25 6.52
CA TRP A 124 -6.60 0.19 5.75
C TRP A 124 -5.53 0.76 6.68
N HIS A 125 -4.27 0.42 6.40
CA HIS A 125 -3.12 0.91 7.14
C HIS A 125 -2.31 1.85 6.26
N VAL A 126 -1.73 2.89 6.86
CA VAL A 126 -0.84 3.82 6.15
C VAL A 126 0.54 3.19 6.06
N THR A 127 1.14 3.18 4.87
CA THR A 127 2.50 2.67 4.69
C THR A 127 3.50 3.76 5.04
N MET A 128 4.40 3.49 5.99
CA MET A 128 5.45 4.43 6.41
C MET A 128 6.76 4.26 5.64
N LEU A 129 6.65 4.07 4.31
CA LEU A 129 7.76 3.63 3.47
C LEU A 129 8.54 4.81 2.86
N GLY A 130 9.85 4.82 3.13
CA GLY A 130 10.79 5.85 2.63
C GLY A 130 10.61 7.20 3.31
N ASP A 131 10.90 8.28 2.59
CA ASP A 131 10.79 9.66 3.11
C ASP A 131 9.31 10.12 3.18
N VAL A 132 8.66 9.87 4.32
CA VAL A 132 7.30 10.32 4.69
C VAL A 132 7.35 11.12 5.99
N ASP A 133 6.31 11.92 6.26
CA ASP A 133 6.10 12.51 7.58
C ASP A 133 5.57 11.48 8.60
N ASP A 134 5.28 11.95 9.82
CA ASP A 134 4.73 11.18 10.93
C ASP A 134 3.33 10.59 10.67
N GLN A 135 2.63 11.09 9.64
CA GLN A 135 1.29 10.66 9.23
C GLN A 135 1.30 9.92 7.87
N GLY A 136 2.49 9.63 7.33
CA GLY A 136 2.68 8.91 6.07
C GLY A 136 2.52 9.74 4.79
N TRP A 137 2.53 11.07 4.89
CA TRP A 137 2.44 11.96 3.73
C TRP A 137 3.80 12.23 3.09
N LYS A 138 3.77 12.31 1.76
CA LYS A 138 4.82 12.91 0.94
C LYS A 138 4.30 14.16 0.28
N TYR A 139 5.15 15.18 0.15
CA TYR A 139 4.81 16.50 -0.35
C TYR A 139 5.55 16.80 -1.65
N ALA A 140 4.90 17.59 -2.51
CA ALA A 140 5.47 18.15 -3.72
C ALA A 140 4.77 19.46 -4.13
N TRP A 141 5.32 20.18 -5.10
CA TRP A 141 4.71 21.39 -5.66
C TRP A 141 3.61 21.12 -6.69
N ASN A 142 3.58 19.93 -7.29
CA ASN A 142 2.50 19.52 -8.18
C ASN A 142 2.44 17.98 -8.25
N PHE A 143 1.31 17.42 -8.67
CA PHE A 143 1.09 15.97 -8.72
C PHE A 143 1.97 15.23 -9.74
N ASN A 144 2.54 15.97 -10.70
CA ASN A 144 3.43 15.43 -11.73
C ASN A 144 4.90 15.44 -11.30
N SER A 145 5.22 16.00 -10.13
CA SER A 145 6.58 16.11 -9.61
C SER A 145 7.29 14.76 -9.61
N LYS A 146 8.57 14.80 -9.96
CA LYS A 146 9.50 13.66 -9.84
C LYS A 146 10.10 13.56 -8.45
N ALA A 147 10.09 14.66 -7.68
CA ALA A 147 10.64 14.74 -6.34
C ALA A 147 9.50 14.90 -5.33
N TRP A 148 9.32 13.88 -4.50
CA TRP A 148 8.41 13.84 -3.36
C TRP A 148 9.24 13.75 -2.08
N ARG A 149 8.83 14.45 -1.01
CA ARG A 149 9.59 14.53 0.25
C ARG A 149 8.68 14.41 1.45
N GLY A 150 9.15 13.82 2.55
CA GLY A 150 8.42 13.67 3.81
C GLY A 150 8.36 14.94 4.66
N ARG A 151 8.61 16.12 4.07
CA ARG A 151 8.64 17.40 4.81
C ARG A 151 7.51 18.31 4.38
N THR A 152 6.64 18.65 5.34
CA THR A 152 5.40 19.40 5.19
C THR A 152 5.55 20.83 4.64
N PHE A 153 6.74 21.44 4.75
CA PHE A 153 7.01 22.81 4.28
C PHE A 153 7.48 22.91 2.82
N LEU A 154 7.56 21.78 2.09
CA LEU A 154 8.14 21.73 0.75
C LEU A 154 7.13 21.40 -0.36
N GLY A 155 5.83 21.66 -0.14
CA GLY A 155 4.83 21.40 -1.17
C GLY A 155 3.42 21.94 -0.92
N CYS A 156 2.67 22.05 -2.00
CA CYS A 156 1.25 22.40 -2.01
C CYS A 156 0.35 21.23 -2.45
N VAL A 157 0.94 20.08 -2.79
CA VAL A 157 0.24 18.81 -2.93
C VAL A 157 0.87 17.77 -2.02
N ARG A 158 0.06 16.80 -1.59
CA ARG A 158 0.53 15.67 -0.82
C ARG A 158 -0.08 14.36 -1.30
N ARG A 159 0.67 13.28 -1.10
CA ARG A 159 0.26 11.90 -1.38
C ARG A 159 0.55 11.00 -0.21
N ARG A 160 -0.31 10.02 0.02
CA ARG A 160 -0.14 8.98 1.04
C ARG A 160 -0.52 7.64 0.45
N VAL A 161 0.20 6.60 0.84
CA VAL A 161 -0.08 5.24 0.37
C VAL A 161 -0.73 4.45 1.51
N TRP A 162 -1.86 3.84 1.17
CA TRP A 162 -2.65 2.96 2.01
C TRP A 162 -2.45 1.53 1.54
N MET A 163 -2.41 0.61 2.48
CA MET A 163 -2.28 -0.83 2.22
C MET A 163 -3.32 -1.62 3.00
N ARG A 164 -3.80 -2.71 2.41
CA ARG A 164 -4.66 -3.66 3.10
C ARG A 164 -4.42 -5.08 2.61
N LEU A 165 -4.23 -6.01 3.54
CA LEU A 165 -4.04 -7.43 3.25
C LEU A 165 -5.37 -8.17 3.16
N ARG A 166 -5.45 -9.12 2.23
CA ARG A 166 -6.57 -10.01 1.98
C ARG A 166 -6.09 -11.44 1.79
N GLU A 167 -6.96 -12.39 2.10
CA GLU A 167 -6.72 -13.82 1.91
C GLU A 167 -7.87 -14.47 1.16
N ARG A 168 -7.63 -15.66 0.62
CA ARG A 168 -8.66 -16.60 0.20
C ARG A 168 -8.19 -18.02 0.51
N PRO A 169 -9.10 -19.00 0.66
CA PRO A 169 -8.71 -20.40 0.77
C PRO A 169 -7.97 -20.87 -0.49
N SER A 170 -6.86 -21.57 -0.34
CA SER A 170 -6.17 -22.27 -1.43
C SER A 170 -6.92 -23.58 -1.69
N LEU A 171 -7.64 -23.67 -2.81
CA LEU A 171 -8.38 -24.88 -3.24
C LEU A 171 -7.48 -25.87 -3.99
#